data_AF-A0A7K1S4K8-F1
#
_entry.id   AF-A0A7K1S4K8-F1
#
_cell.length_a   1.000
_cell.length_b   1.000
_cell.length_c   1.000
_cell.angle_alpha   90.00
_cell.angle_beta   90.00
_cell.angle_gamma   90.00
#
_symmetry.space_group_name_H-M   'P 1'
#
loop_
_entity.id
_entity.type
_entity.pdbx_description
1 polymer ?
#
loop_
_entity_poly.entity_id
_entity_poly.type
_entity_poly.pdbx_seq_one_letter_code
_entity_poly.pdbx_strand_id
1 'polypeptide(L)'
;MPNQNKQTTMNKLFHIIVAASLAVGLTSCLKDDEHFVDFASAGYVAEIPYVANRSILKTVAVSATSTSLVAPVDINIASPNPPSQDVPVTVAIDQAALTAYNTANKTNYTIPPAAAFQLTNPMVTVTAGQRIATVNVNFVGTQVPATGGPYAIPISITTVPSNVVISANYHTQILVVSLTK
;
A
#
# COMPACT_ATOMS: atom_id res chain seq x y z
N MET A 1 7.28 32.14 73.78
CA MET A 1 6.39 31.17 73.09
C MET A 1 6.28 31.58 71.61
N PRO A 2 6.96 30.91 70.67
CA PRO A 2 6.90 31.26 69.25
C PRO A 2 5.55 30.88 68.65
N ASN A 3 4.97 31.84 67.92
CA ASN A 3 3.61 31.80 67.36
C ASN A 3 3.48 30.74 66.24
N GLN A 4 2.97 29.56 66.61
CA GLN A 4 2.73 28.40 65.73
C GLN A 4 1.76 28.68 64.56
N ASN A 5 1.02 29.80 64.58
CA ASN A 5 0.07 30.14 63.51
C ASN A 5 0.74 30.68 62.24
N LYS A 6 1.91 31.33 62.32
CA LYS A 6 2.52 31.98 61.13
C LYS A 6 3.15 30.96 60.17
N GLN A 7 3.68 29.86 60.72
CA GLN A 7 4.37 28.80 59.96
C GLN A 7 3.38 27.90 59.19
N THR A 8 2.20 27.64 59.77
CA THR A 8 1.13 26.89 59.12
C THR A 8 0.47 27.67 57.98
N THR A 9 0.38 29.01 58.06
CA THR A 9 -0.17 29.83 56.96
C THR A 9 0.76 29.90 55.75
N MET A 10 2.08 29.97 55.96
CA MET A 10 3.08 30.02 54.88
C MET A 10 3.16 28.69 54.11
N ASN A 11 3.03 27.56 54.81
CA ASN A 11 2.94 26.25 54.16
C ASN A 11 1.62 26.11 53.37
N LYS A 12 0.48 26.55 53.90
CA LYS A 12 -0.78 26.54 53.15
C LYS A 12 -0.72 27.44 51.90
N LEU A 13 -0.08 28.61 52.00
CA LEU A 13 0.10 29.52 50.87
C LEU A 13 1.04 28.94 49.80
N PHE A 14 2.11 28.26 50.22
CA PHE A 14 3.03 27.57 49.30
C PHE A 14 2.35 26.43 48.54
N HIS A 15 1.51 25.63 49.22
CA HIS A 15 0.74 24.56 48.56
C HIS A 15 -0.31 25.11 47.58
N ILE A 16 -0.94 26.26 47.89
CA ILE A 16 -1.89 26.92 46.97
C ILE A 16 -1.18 27.44 45.72
N ILE A 17 0.03 28.01 45.86
CA ILE A 17 0.82 28.52 44.72
C ILE A 17 1.35 27.37 43.85
N VAL A 18 1.75 26.25 44.44
CA VAL A 18 2.18 25.04 43.71
C VAL A 18 1.00 24.37 42.98
N ALA A 19 -0.18 24.32 43.60
CA ALA A 19 -1.38 23.80 42.94
C ALA A 19 -1.87 24.71 41.80
N ALA A 20 -1.77 26.04 41.97
CA ALA A 20 -2.13 27.01 40.94
C ALA A 20 -1.17 26.99 39.73
N SER A 21 0.13 26.81 39.96
CA SER A 21 1.13 26.72 38.87
C SER A 21 1.01 25.42 38.05
N LEU A 22 0.58 24.32 38.66
CA LEU A 22 0.31 23.06 37.96
C LEU A 22 -0.94 23.13 37.06
N ALA A 23 -1.92 23.97 37.40
CA ALA A 23 -3.14 24.17 36.61
C ALA A 23 -2.91 25.02 35.34
N VAL A 24 -1.92 25.92 35.34
CA VAL A 24 -1.62 26.79 34.18
C VAL A 24 -0.71 26.07 33.16
N GLY A 25 0.08 25.08 33.60
CA GLY A 25 1.00 24.31 32.74
C GLY A 25 0.33 23.31 31.79
N LEU A 26 -0.96 22.98 31.98
CA LEU A 26 -1.72 22.08 31.10
C LEU A 26 -2.40 22.80 29.92
N THR A 27 -2.27 24.14 29.84
CA THR A 27 -2.77 24.93 28.69
C THR A 27 -1.78 25.03 27.53
N SER A 28 -0.74 24.17 27.51
CA SER A 28 -0.09 23.75 26.26
C SER A 28 -1.06 22.92 25.41
N CYS A 29 -2.26 23.45 25.19
CA CYS A 29 -3.03 23.18 24.00
C CYS A 29 -2.08 23.45 22.85
N LEU A 30 -1.84 22.42 22.02
CA LEU A 30 -1.36 22.59 20.66
C LEU A 30 -1.91 23.93 20.15
N LYS A 31 -1.01 24.87 19.82
CA LYS A 31 -1.35 25.88 18.86
C LYS A 31 -1.63 25.11 17.57
N ASP A 32 -2.87 24.66 17.45
CA ASP A 32 -3.42 24.09 16.22
C ASP A 32 -3.72 25.30 15.33
N ASP A 33 -2.64 26.00 14.99
CA ASP A 33 -2.66 27.04 14.00
C ASP A 33 -3.05 26.31 12.71
N GLU A 34 -4.12 26.77 12.05
CA GLU A 34 -4.89 26.23 10.90
C GLU A 34 -4.09 25.64 9.70
N HIS A 35 -3.11 24.79 9.96
CA HIS A 35 -2.22 24.16 8.99
C HIS A 35 -2.63 22.70 8.76
N PHE A 36 -3.93 22.42 8.75
CA PHE A 36 -4.38 21.13 8.25
C PHE A 36 -4.16 21.11 6.73
N VAL A 37 -3.47 20.09 6.25
CA VAL A 37 -3.36 19.84 4.81
C VAL A 37 -4.76 19.46 4.32
N ASP A 38 -5.39 20.33 3.55
CA ASP A 38 -6.68 20.02 2.93
C ASP A 38 -6.48 19.03 1.79
N PHE A 39 -6.78 17.77 2.07
CA PHE A 39 -6.72 16.71 1.08
C PHE A 39 -7.94 16.65 0.18
N ALA A 40 -8.99 17.46 0.39
CA ALA A 40 -10.23 17.37 -0.40
C ALA A 40 -10.01 17.56 -1.90
N SER A 41 -8.93 18.26 -2.29
CA SER A 41 -8.52 18.48 -3.68
C SER A 41 -7.44 17.52 -4.19
N ALA A 42 -7.01 16.54 -3.39
CA ALA A 42 -6.01 15.57 -3.81
C ALA A 42 -6.50 14.78 -5.04
N GLY A 43 -5.66 14.74 -6.08
CA GLY A 43 -5.96 14.04 -7.33
C GLY A 43 -6.02 12.52 -7.17
N TYR A 44 -6.43 11.85 -8.24
CA TYR A 44 -6.48 10.40 -8.29
C TYR A 44 -5.08 9.80 -8.42
N VAL A 45 -4.78 8.79 -7.60
CA VAL A 45 -3.54 8.01 -7.70
C VAL A 45 -3.89 6.54 -7.96
N ALA A 46 -3.39 5.98 -9.05
CA ALA A 46 -3.52 4.56 -9.34
C ALA A 46 -2.39 3.76 -8.67
N GLU A 47 -2.77 2.72 -7.93
CA GLU A 47 -1.85 1.88 -7.17
C GLU A 47 -2.35 0.44 -7.05
N ILE A 48 -1.47 -0.47 -6.65
CA ILE A 48 -1.81 -1.83 -6.26
C ILE A 48 -1.89 -1.86 -4.73
N PRO A 49 -3.09 -1.97 -4.14
CA PRO A 49 -3.28 -1.79 -2.70
C PRO A 49 -2.60 -2.87 -1.86
N TYR A 50 -2.36 -4.06 -2.42
CA TYR A 50 -1.56 -5.08 -1.73
C TYR A 50 -0.14 -4.58 -1.46
N VAL A 51 0.48 -3.87 -2.42
CA VAL A 51 1.84 -3.36 -2.30
C VAL A 51 1.89 -2.21 -1.30
N ALA A 52 0.91 -1.31 -1.36
CA ALA A 52 0.79 -0.19 -0.43
C ALA A 52 0.64 -0.64 1.04
N ASN A 53 -0.06 -1.75 1.28
CA ASN A 53 -0.39 -2.21 2.64
C ASN A 53 0.45 -3.38 3.15
N ARG A 54 1.22 -4.06 2.29
CA ARG A 54 1.93 -5.30 2.66
C ARG A 54 3.35 -5.35 2.11
N SER A 55 3.50 -5.82 0.88
CA SER A 55 4.79 -6.08 0.26
C SER A 55 4.66 -6.05 -1.25
N ILE A 56 5.74 -5.68 -1.93
CA ILE A 56 5.86 -5.82 -3.38
C ILE A 56 5.76 -7.29 -3.81
N LEU A 57 6.21 -8.23 -2.97
CA LEU A 57 6.10 -9.66 -3.24
C LEU A 57 4.77 -10.22 -2.71
N LYS A 58 4.06 -10.97 -3.56
CA LYS A 58 2.92 -11.81 -3.17
C LYS A 58 3.19 -13.25 -3.61
N THR A 59 3.31 -14.17 -2.66
CA THR A 59 3.45 -15.59 -2.99
C THR A 59 2.12 -16.15 -3.49
N VAL A 60 2.17 -16.86 -4.61
CA VAL A 60 1.06 -17.61 -5.19
C VAL A 60 1.44 -19.09 -5.16
N ALA A 61 0.66 -19.90 -4.43
CA ALA A 61 0.82 -21.34 -4.40
C ALA A 61 0.17 -21.95 -5.65
N VAL A 62 0.98 -22.45 -6.58
CA VAL A 62 0.52 -23.06 -7.82
C VAL A 62 0.74 -24.57 -7.72
N SER A 63 -0.30 -25.39 -7.81
CA SER A 63 -0.11 -26.84 -7.87
C SER A 63 0.46 -27.27 -9.22
N ALA A 64 1.49 -28.12 -9.21
CA ALA A 64 2.11 -28.68 -10.41
C ALA A 64 1.17 -29.53 -11.28
N THR A 65 0.00 -29.91 -10.75
CA THR A 65 -1.05 -30.64 -11.48
C THR A 65 -2.20 -29.75 -11.93
N SER A 66 -2.23 -28.48 -11.52
CA SER A 66 -3.29 -27.55 -11.89
C SER A 66 -3.21 -27.15 -13.36
N THR A 67 -4.37 -27.14 -14.02
CA THR A 67 -4.53 -26.61 -15.38
C THR A 67 -5.01 -25.16 -15.40
N SER A 68 -5.53 -24.66 -14.28
CA SER A 68 -5.89 -23.26 -14.10
C SER A 68 -5.87 -22.90 -12.62
N LEU A 69 -5.22 -21.78 -12.31
CA LEU A 69 -5.30 -21.11 -11.03
C LEU A 69 -5.33 -19.60 -11.28
N VAL A 70 -6.38 -18.94 -10.84
CA VAL A 70 -6.52 -17.49 -10.99
C VAL A 70 -5.94 -16.78 -9.76
N ALA A 71 -4.94 -15.92 -9.99
CA ALA A 71 -4.43 -14.99 -9.00
C ALA A 71 -4.92 -13.57 -9.33
N PRO A 72 -5.80 -12.97 -8.49
CA PRO A 72 -6.24 -11.61 -8.69
C PRO A 72 -5.15 -10.60 -8.27
N VAL A 73 -5.08 -9.51 -9.03
CA VAL A 73 -4.34 -8.30 -8.69
C VAL A 73 -5.33 -7.14 -8.74
N ASP A 74 -5.57 -6.55 -7.58
CA ASP A 74 -6.46 -5.40 -7.47
C ASP A 74 -5.73 -4.13 -7.84
N ILE A 75 -6.44 -3.24 -8.53
CA ILE A 75 -5.99 -1.90 -8.89
C ILE A 75 -6.91 -0.93 -8.17
N ASN A 76 -6.33 -0.06 -7.35
CA ASN A 76 -7.04 0.94 -6.57
C ASN A 76 -6.82 2.33 -7.15
N ILE A 77 -7.89 3.14 -7.18
CA ILE A 77 -7.78 4.58 -7.35
C ILE A 77 -7.91 5.24 -5.96
N ALA A 78 -6.75 5.58 -5.39
CA ALA A 78 -6.64 6.29 -4.14
C ALA A 78 -7.00 7.76 -4.32
N SER A 79 -7.93 8.24 -3.49
CA SER A 79 -8.40 9.63 -3.45
C SER A 79 -9.32 9.85 -2.26
N PRO A 80 -9.61 11.11 -1.86
CA PRO A 80 -10.53 11.41 -0.77
C PRO A 80 -11.94 10.85 -1.04
N ASN A 81 -12.45 11.07 -2.26
CA ASN A 81 -13.76 10.61 -2.70
C ASN A 81 -13.62 9.63 -3.87
N PRO A 82 -14.49 8.61 -4.01
CA PRO A 82 -14.46 7.72 -5.16
C PRO A 82 -14.51 8.49 -6.48
N PRO A 83 -13.84 8.02 -7.55
CA PRO A 83 -13.97 8.57 -8.89
C PRO A 83 -15.41 8.85 -9.28
N SER A 84 -15.70 10.06 -9.75
CA SER A 84 -17.04 10.41 -10.25
C SER A 84 -17.28 9.96 -11.69
N GLN A 85 -16.26 9.43 -12.34
CA GLN A 85 -16.26 8.94 -13.72
C GLN A 85 -15.46 7.63 -13.79
N ASP A 86 -15.68 6.86 -14.84
CA ASP A 86 -14.93 5.64 -15.13
C ASP A 86 -13.44 5.96 -15.35
N VAL A 87 -12.57 5.14 -14.75
CA VAL A 87 -11.12 5.26 -14.86
C VAL A 87 -10.57 4.01 -15.55
N PRO A 88 -10.27 4.05 -16.86
CA PRO A 88 -9.62 2.95 -17.55
C PRO A 88 -8.14 2.88 -17.14
N VAL A 89 -7.70 1.71 -16.69
CA VAL A 89 -6.33 1.42 -16.28
C VAL A 89 -5.80 0.26 -17.09
N THR A 90 -4.56 0.38 -17.59
CA THR A 90 -3.86 -0.72 -18.26
C THR A 90 -2.69 -1.18 -17.41
N VAL A 91 -2.54 -2.50 -17.30
CA VAL A 91 -1.40 -3.16 -16.68
C VAL A 91 -0.63 -3.98 -17.70
N ALA A 92 0.63 -4.27 -17.41
CA ALA A 92 1.46 -5.14 -18.23
C ALA A 92 2.38 -6.01 -17.37
N ILE A 93 2.95 -7.03 -18.02
CA ILE A 93 4.09 -7.76 -17.46
C ILE A 93 5.34 -6.88 -17.58
N ASP A 94 5.97 -6.53 -16.46
CA ASP A 94 7.11 -5.59 -16.45
C ASP A 94 8.45 -6.27 -16.11
N GLN A 95 9.14 -6.74 -17.15
CA GLN A 95 10.47 -7.33 -17.02
C GLN A 95 11.51 -6.35 -16.46
N ALA A 96 11.38 -5.05 -16.71
CA ALA A 96 12.33 -4.06 -16.22
C ALA A 96 12.19 -3.92 -14.70
N ALA A 97 10.96 -3.86 -14.18
CA ALA A 97 10.70 -3.81 -12.75
C ALA A 97 11.20 -5.07 -12.01
N LEU A 98 11.04 -6.27 -12.59
CA LEU A 98 11.61 -7.50 -12.00
C LEU A 98 13.14 -7.46 -11.96
N THR A 99 13.77 -6.94 -13.02
CA THR A 99 15.23 -6.78 -13.09
C THR A 99 15.74 -5.79 -12.06
N ALA A 100 15.04 -4.67 -11.88
CA ALA A 100 15.35 -3.68 -10.84
C ALA A 100 15.20 -4.28 -9.44
N TYR A 101 14.10 -5.01 -9.19
CA TYR A 101 13.89 -5.71 -7.92
C TYR A 101 15.01 -6.71 -7.63
N ASN A 102 15.36 -7.56 -8.60
CA ASN A 102 16.44 -8.53 -8.48
C ASN A 102 17.77 -7.88 -8.14
N THR A 103 18.11 -6.78 -8.83
CA THR A 103 19.35 -6.03 -8.61
C THR A 103 19.39 -5.44 -7.20
N ALA A 104 18.32 -4.77 -6.79
CA ALA A 104 18.25 -4.11 -5.48
C ALA A 104 18.29 -5.11 -4.31
N ASN A 105 17.71 -6.31 -4.49
CA ASN A 105 17.54 -7.28 -3.42
C ASN A 105 18.49 -8.49 -3.51
N LYS A 106 19.40 -8.52 -4.50
CA LYS A 106 20.31 -9.65 -4.77
C LYS A 106 19.55 -10.97 -4.97
N THR A 107 18.41 -10.92 -5.64
CA THR A 107 17.60 -12.09 -6.03
C THR A 107 17.77 -12.40 -7.52
N ASN A 108 17.24 -13.54 -7.96
CA ASN A 108 17.38 -14.04 -9.33
C ASN A 108 16.05 -14.56 -9.91
N TYR A 109 14.94 -13.90 -9.58
CA TYR A 109 13.63 -14.30 -10.10
C TYR A 109 13.59 -14.20 -11.63
N THR A 110 13.00 -15.20 -12.27
CA THR A 110 12.77 -15.23 -13.71
C THR A 110 11.28 -15.35 -14.01
N ILE A 111 10.83 -14.81 -15.13
CA ILE A 111 9.45 -15.02 -15.58
C ILE A 111 9.33 -16.47 -16.07
N PRO A 112 8.32 -17.24 -15.63
CA PRO A 112 8.12 -18.60 -16.12
C PRO A 112 7.82 -18.61 -17.63
N PRO A 113 7.90 -19.78 -18.31
CA PRO A 113 7.55 -19.88 -19.72
C PRO A 113 6.15 -19.32 -20.01
N ALA A 114 5.93 -18.73 -21.19
CA ALA A 114 4.65 -18.11 -21.55
C ALA A 114 3.46 -19.07 -21.49
N ALA A 115 3.66 -20.37 -21.68
CA ALA A 115 2.61 -21.38 -21.53
C ALA A 115 2.14 -21.58 -20.07
N ALA A 116 2.93 -21.12 -19.09
CA ALA A 116 2.65 -21.28 -17.67
C ALA A 116 1.72 -20.22 -17.09
N PHE A 117 1.45 -19.14 -17.81
CA PHE A 117 0.57 -18.09 -17.34
C PHE A 117 -0.06 -17.26 -18.45
N GLN A 118 -1.15 -16.59 -18.12
CA GLN A 118 -1.81 -15.61 -18.98
C GLN A 118 -2.29 -14.45 -18.12
N LEU A 119 -1.93 -13.22 -18.52
CA LEU A 119 -2.59 -12.01 -18.02
C LEU A 119 -3.87 -11.79 -18.84
N THR A 120 -5.02 -11.95 -18.21
CA THR A 120 -6.33 -11.78 -18.84
C THR A 120 -6.86 -10.38 -18.58
N ASN A 121 -7.42 -9.74 -19.61
CA ASN A 121 -7.98 -8.38 -19.55
C ASN A 121 -6.98 -7.37 -18.95
N PRO A 122 -5.84 -7.11 -19.62
CA PRO A 122 -4.83 -6.16 -19.12
C PRO A 122 -5.37 -4.73 -19.02
N MET A 123 -6.50 -4.43 -19.66
CA MET A 123 -7.23 -3.19 -19.50
C MET A 123 -8.48 -3.44 -18.64
N VAL A 124 -8.55 -2.75 -17.50
CA VAL A 124 -9.70 -2.78 -16.59
C VAL A 124 -10.22 -1.37 -16.38
N THR A 125 -11.50 -1.25 -16.05
CA THR A 125 -12.11 0.04 -15.73
C THR A 125 -12.53 0.03 -14.27
N VAL A 126 -12.01 0.97 -13.49
CA VAL A 126 -12.57 1.29 -12.18
C VAL A 126 -13.80 2.15 -12.45
N THR A 127 -14.98 1.59 -12.23
CA THR A 127 -16.24 2.26 -12.56
C THR A 127 -16.51 3.45 -11.64
N ALA A 128 -17.25 4.43 -12.12
CA ALA A 128 -17.67 5.58 -11.33
C ALA A 128 -18.31 5.14 -9.99
N GLY A 129 -17.93 5.80 -8.91
CA GLY A 129 -18.36 5.47 -7.54
C GLY A 129 -17.62 4.29 -6.90
N GLN A 130 -16.82 3.54 -7.65
CA GLN A 130 -15.98 2.45 -7.14
C GLN A 130 -14.53 2.88 -7.02
N ARG A 131 -13.73 2.07 -6.32
CA ARG A 131 -12.28 2.33 -6.16
C ARG A 131 -11.41 1.24 -6.76
N ILE A 132 -11.95 0.03 -6.86
CA ILE A 132 -11.18 -1.16 -7.18
C ILE A 132 -11.69 -1.77 -8.47
N ALA A 133 -10.77 -2.15 -9.33
CA ALA A 133 -10.98 -3.11 -10.40
C ALA A 133 -9.89 -4.17 -10.31
N THR A 134 -10.17 -5.38 -10.80
CA THR A 134 -9.26 -6.53 -10.65
C THR A 134 -8.83 -7.04 -12.02
N VAL A 135 -7.53 -7.21 -12.20
CA VAL A 135 -6.94 -7.98 -13.30
C VAL A 135 -6.59 -9.38 -12.80
N ASN A 136 -6.64 -10.36 -13.69
CA ASN A 136 -6.41 -11.75 -13.32
C ASN A 136 -5.19 -12.31 -14.05
N VAL A 137 -4.28 -12.92 -13.28
CA VAL A 137 -3.21 -13.75 -13.83
C VAL A 137 -3.63 -15.20 -13.66
N ASN A 138 -3.89 -15.89 -14.76
CA ASN A 138 -4.20 -17.31 -14.76
C ASN A 138 -2.91 -18.11 -14.92
N PHE A 139 -2.62 -19.01 -13.98
CA PHE A 139 -1.48 -19.90 -14.00
C PHE A 139 -1.89 -21.29 -14.50
N VAL A 140 -1.02 -21.91 -15.29
CA VAL A 140 -1.14 -23.31 -15.73
C VAL A 140 0.01 -24.07 -15.07
N GLY A 141 -0.24 -24.64 -13.90
CA GLY A 141 0.80 -25.26 -13.08
C GLY A 141 1.54 -26.42 -13.76
N THR A 142 0.86 -27.19 -14.61
CA THR A 142 1.49 -28.25 -15.42
C THR A 142 2.54 -27.75 -16.41
N GLN A 143 2.55 -26.45 -16.70
CA GLN A 143 3.52 -25.79 -17.59
C GLN A 143 4.59 -25.01 -16.82
N VAL A 144 4.52 -24.94 -15.48
CA VAL A 144 5.57 -24.35 -14.65
C VAL A 144 6.70 -25.36 -14.47
N PRO A 145 7.94 -25.07 -14.92
CA PRO A 145 9.04 -26.01 -14.74
C PRO A 145 9.38 -26.21 -13.26
N ALA A 146 9.69 -27.45 -12.86
CA ALA A 146 10.12 -27.74 -11.48
C ALA A 146 11.56 -27.25 -11.18
N THR A 147 12.33 -26.93 -12.21
CA THR A 147 13.71 -26.43 -12.12
C THR A 147 13.88 -25.17 -12.98
N GLY A 148 14.96 -24.42 -12.78
CA GLY A 148 15.21 -23.16 -13.51
C GLY A 148 14.62 -21.89 -12.86
N GLY A 149 13.83 -22.07 -11.78
CA GLY A 149 13.36 -20.99 -10.91
C GLY A 149 14.35 -20.64 -9.79
N PRO A 150 14.10 -19.54 -9.05
CA PRO A 150 12.76 -19.13 -8.62
C PRO A 150 11.99 -18.30 -9.67
N TYR A 151 10.70 -18.58 -9.81
CA TYR A 151 9.84 -17.91 -10.80
C TYR A 151 9.01 -16.79 -10.18
N ALA A 152 8.83 -15.69 -10.90
CA ALA A 152 7.93 -14.62 -10.51
C ALA A 152 7.35 -13.86 -11.71
N ILE A 153 6.17 -13.28 -11.53
CA ILE A 153 5.47 -12.47 -12.56
C ILE A 153 5.29 -11.04 -12.04
N PRO A 154 5.99 -10.05 -12.61
CA PRO A 154 5.82 -8.64 -12.28
C PRO A 154 4.60 -8.06 -13.02
N ILE A 155 3.61 -7.55 -12.29
CA ILE A 155 2.45 -6.83 -12.83
C ILE A 155 2.56 -5.37 -12.47
N SER A 156 2.58 -4.50 -13.49
CA SER A 156 2.74 -3.06 -13.32
C SER A 156 1.62 -2.29 -13.98
N ILE A 157 1.12 -1.24 -13.32
CA ILE A 157 0.25 -0.23 -13.94
C ILE A 157 1.11 0.58 -14.91
N THR A 158 0.71 0.62 -16.19
CA THR A 158 1.50 1.27 -17.26
C THR A 158 0.82 2.48 -17.86
N THR A 159 -0.52 2.47 -17.91
CA THR A 159 -1.29 3.56 -18.51
C THR A 159 -2.53 3.87 -17.67
N VAL A 160 -2.77 5.16 -17.47
CA VAL A 160 -3.94 5.74 -16.83
C VAL A 160 -4.33 7.03 -17.57
N PRO A 161 -5.53 7.57 -17.36
CA PRO A 161 -5.91 8.86 -17.92
C PRO A 161 -5.05 10.00 -17.36
N SER A 162 -4.97 11.12 -18.06
CA SER A 162 -4.08 12.24 -17.71
C SER A 162 -4.37 12.91 -16.37
N ASN A 163 -5.59 12.75 -15.82
CA ASN A 163 -5.98 13.27 -14.50
C ASN A 163 -5.71 12.28 -13.35
N VAL A 164 -5.06 11.15 -13.65
CA VAL A 164 -4.67 10.13 -12.69
C VAL A 164 -3.14 10.00 -12.71
N VAL A 165 -2.53 9.96 -11.53
CA VAL A 165 -1.09 9.73 -11.39
C VAL A 165 -0.85 8.25 -11.10
N ILE A 166 0.13 7.64 -11.77
CA ILE A 166 0.59 6.29 -11.41
C ILE A 166 1.49 6.42 -10.17
N SER A 167 1.18 5.68 -9.11
CA SER A 167 1.97 5.71 -7.87
C SER A 167 3.42 5.29 -8.12
N ALA A 168 4.40 6.16 -7.83
CA ALA A 168 5.82 5.84 -8.02
C ALA A 168 6.28 4.62 -7.20
N ASN A 169 5.66 4.35 -6.05
CA ASN A 169 6.09 3.30 -5.12
C ASN A 169 5.23 2.03 -5.18
N TYR A 170 3.95 2.15 -5.56
CA TYR A 170 2.97 1.07 -5.39
C TYR A 170 2.34 0.62 -6.72
N HIS A 171 2.92 0.96 -7.87
CA HIS A 171 2.38 0.58 -9.17
C HIS A 171 2.76 -0.83 -9.64
N THR A 172 3.70 -1.51 -8.97
CA THR A 172 4.20 -2.84 -9.36
C THR A 172 4.03 -3.85 -8.24
N GLN A 173 3.42 -5.00 -8.53
CA GLN A 173 3.37 -6.18 -7.67
C GLN A 173 4.08 -7.35 -8.34
N ILE A 174 4.90 -8.09 -7.60
CA ILE A 174 5.61 -9.27 -8.10
C ILE A 174 4.96 -10.51 -7.48
N LEU A 175 4.31 -11.30 -8.33
CA LEU A 175 3.71 -12.58 -7.95
C LEU A 175 4.78 -13.68 -7.94
N VAL A 176 5.24 -14.10 -6.77
CA VAL A 176 6.25 -15.16 -6.63
C VAL A 176 5.56 -16.51 -6.70
N VAL A 177 6.01 -17.37 -7.61
CA VAL A 177 5.41 -18.69 -7.81
C VAL A 177 6.02 -19.69 -6.83
N SER A 178 5.19 -20.21 -5.92
CA SER A 178 5.51 -21.36 -5.09
C SER A 178 4.85 -22.59 -5.70
N LEU A 179 5.63 -23.39 -6.43
CA LEU A 179 5.14 -24.61 -7.04
C LEU A 179 4.94 -25.68 -5.95
N THR A 180 3.70 -26.13 -5.76
CA THR A 180 3.36 -27.20 -4.82
C THR A 180 3.18 -28.52 -5.59
N LYS A 181 3.54 -29.62 -4.95
CA LYS A 181 3.30 -30.96 -5.50
C LYS A 181 1.80 -31.28 -5.54
#